data_AF-A0A443KCF0-F1
#
_entry.id   AF-A0A443KCF0-F1
#
_cell.length_a   1.000
_cell.length_b   1.000
_cell.length_c   1.000
_cell.angle_alpha   90.00
_cell.angle_beta   90.00
_cell.angle_gamma   90.00
#
_symmetry.space_group_name_H-M   'P 1'
#
loop_
_entity.id
_entity.type
_entity.pdbx_description
1 polymer ?
#
loop_
_entity_poly.entity_id
_entity_poly.type
_entity_poly.pdbx_seq_one_letter_code
_entity_poly.pdbx_strand_id
1 'polypeptide(L)'
;MRIVGRILRVRSDTDGRTICFDQAQAVDPAAPLTALGLTAPSTPSTRLPWGDLLRVLPSLGAASPDAVPVIQDVTYVRDLLEVSVRDDLLGPAEGPHELIKDMSVRDRYLVGKLAPRRPSDDQAAQVEPASGADEADDLEEERAAPLHEPGAEFPTATGRVEPEDDALDEIDTTNNQSLVPSSMGLTFCVAADVQSLAVDARWGRYERVPNAEHDITKTRRNRQTGREEQVKVKVWQRVPCDGVVPLTLIDGPLPPSIPDPDQPDVRLQGTVRTNNKGERLVTLFLVNGQLEPEDNKDSAWLFQPEITVEAPEDHDDKSVFRRRPSNEVVVDDPERDRLALIYRNRLEFLVGHGVSVHADTTSDDPTKAHRVRTEIIPRYEVAVTETPGLDPRDRPAMQRMVDEGWLDMTRLAEMAPDALRDALSCLVDDYAVWIGEQNTRLGSEITGFDDPGKDVIERCEEILRRLREGMDTLFADPKALEAFRFANRSMAMQRVRSIYALKRRRNEAVDVDTLDVPKNRSWRPFQLAFLLLSIPSLADRFRHRGRTDYRCNYLRPGGRTSSGRHSGFRTVLRRAQR
;
A
#
# COMPACT_ATOMS: atom_id res chain seq x y z
N MET A 1 -22.83 16.77 -8.08
CA MET A 1 -23.53 15.97 -7.06
C MET A 1 -23.77 16.86 -5.85
N ARG A 2 -24.96 16.84 -5.24
CA ARG A 2 -25.24 17.56 -3.98
C ARG A 2 -25.33 16.54 -2.86
N ILE A 3 -24.70 16.84 -1.73
CA ILE A 3 -24.66 15.97 -0.57
C ILE A 3 -25.04 16.76 0.68
N VAL A 4 -25.75 16.09 1.57
CA VAL A 4 -25.87 16.50 2.98
C VAL A 4 -25.03 15.52 3.77
N GLY A 5 -24.16 16.01 4.64
CA GLY A 5 -23.31 15.14 5.42
C GLY A 5 -22.83 15.78 6.70
N ARG A 6 -22.38 14.94 7.63
CA ARG A 6 -21.70 15.36 8.84
C ARG A 6 -20.20 15.43 8.55
N ILE A 7 -19.62 16.59 8.82
CA ILE A 7 -18.18 16.79 8.67
C ILE A 7 -17.50 16.03 9.82
N LEU A 8 -16.66 15.06 9.46
CA LEU A 8 -15.78 14.37 10.39
C LEU A 8 -14.50 15.17 10.62
N ARG A 9 -13.91 15.68 9.54
CA ARG A 9 -12.60 16.33 9.55
C ARG A 9 -12.50 17.37 8.45
N VAL A 10 -11.78 18.45 8.73
CA VAL A 10 -11.40 19.46 7.73
C VAL A 10 -9.88 19.49 7.70
N ARG A 11 -9.30 19.20 6.54
CA ARG A 11 -7.86 19.34 6.30
C ARG A 11 -7.63 20.59 5.46
N SER A 12 -6.62 21.34 5.84
CA SER A 12 -6.15 22.50 5.06
C SER A 12 -4.70 22.23 4.70
N ASP A 13 -4.37 22.41 3.44
CA ASP A 13 -3.00 22.47 2.95
C ASP A 13 -2.74 23.89 2.41
N THR A 14 -1.60 24.11 1.75
CA THR A 14 -1.27 25.39 1.12
C THR A 14 -2.15 25.70 -0.09
N ASP A 15 -2.72 24.67 -0.72
CA ASP A 15 -3.38 24.74 -2.02
C ASP A 15 -4.92 24.78 -1.90
N GLY A 16 -5.47 24.42 -0.74
CA GLY A 16 -6.89 24.39 -0.50
C GLY A 16 -7.34 23.74 0.82
N ARG A 17 -8.63 23.38 0.84
CA ARG A 17 -9.26 22.70 1.98
C ARG A 17 -10.03 21.48 1.51
N THR A 18 -9.75 20.34 2.12
CA THR A 18 -10.48 19.09 1.92
C THR A 18 -11.41 18.86 3.10
N ILE A 19 -12.69 18.65 2.83
CA ILE A 19 -13.71 18.35 3.85
C ILE A 19 -14.07 16.88 3.76
N CYS A 20 -13.83 16.15 4.84
CA CYS A 20 -14.12 14.74 4.97
C CYS A 20 -15.41 14.54 5.77
N PHE A 21 -16.29 13.69 5.26
CA PHE A 21 -17.58 13.36 5.88
C PHE A 21 -17.55 11.93 6.45
N ASP A 22 -18.19 11.67 7.58
CA ASP A 22 -18.43 10.29 8.06
C ASP A 22 -19.86 9.81 7.79
N GLN A 23 -20.79 10.75 7.69
CA GLN A 23 -22.17 10.53 7.28
C GLN A 23 -22.44 11.34 6.03
N ALA A 24 -23.06 10.74 5.03
CA ALA A 24 -23.44 11.44 3.81
C ALA A 24 -24.69 10.84 3.17
N GLN A 25 -25.51 11.72 2.63
CA GLN A 25 -26.69 11.39 1.84
C GLN A 25 -26.67 12.19 0.54
N ALA A 26 -26.76 11.49 -0.58
CA ALA A 26 -26.91 12.11 -1.89
C ALA A 26 -28.30 12.75 -1.99
N VAL A 27 -28.32 13.98 -2.51
CA VAL A 27 -29.54 14.75 -2.75
C VAL A 27 -29.73 14.86 -4.26
N ASP A 28 -30.98 14.74 -4.71
CA ASP A 28 -31.36 15.00 -6.11
C ASP A 28 -30.91 16.43 -6.53
N PRO A 29 -30.04 16.56 -7.54
CA PRO A 29 -29.51 17.84 -7.97
C PRO A 29 -30.56 18.77 -8.62
N ALA A 30 -31.76 18.28 -8.96
CA ALA A 30 -32.75 19.01 -9.74
C ALA A 30 -33.41 20.21 -9.02
N ALA A 31 -33.51 20.20 -7.69
CA ALA A 31 -34.19 21.27 -6.94
C ALA A 31 -33.24 22.43 -6.60
N PRO A 32 -33.38 23.66 -7.10
CA PRO A 32 -32.49 24.77 -6.75
C PRO A 32 -32.54 25.09 -5.25
N LEU A 33 -31.45 25.59 -4.67
CA LEU A 33 -31.39 25.95 -3.23
C LEU A 33 -32.51 26.93 -2.83
N THR A 34 -32.92 27.79 -3.76
CA THR A 34 -34.03 28.73 -3.59
C THR A 34 -35.38 28.03 -3.40
N ALA A 35 -35.60 26.86 -4.00
CA ALA A 35 -36.80 26.05 -3.77
C ALA A 35 -36.88 25.49 -2.35
N LEU A 36 -35.74 25.41 -1.65
CA LEU A 36 -35.64 25.01 -0.26
C LEU A 36 -35.66 26.21 0.71
N GLY A 37 -35.87 27.43 0.20
CA GLY A 37 -35.80 28.66 0.99
C GLY A 37 -34.38 28.98 1.46
N LEU A 38 -33.36 28.47 0.77
CA LEU A 38 -31.95 28.74 1.04
C LEU A 38 -31.37 29.69 0.00
N THR A 39 -30.58 30.65 0.46
CA THR A 39 -29.84 31.55 -0.42
C THR A 39 -28.55 30.87 -0.87
N ALA A 40 -28.28 30.86 -2.17
CA ALA A 40 -26.98 30.38 -2.66
C ALA A 40 -25.87 31.28 -2.09
N PRO A 41 -24.77 30.70 -1.59
CA PRO A 41 -23.69 31.48 -1.01
C PRO A 41 -22.98 32.30 -2.10
N SER A 42 -22.62 33.55 -1.78
CA SER A 42 -21.79 34.40 -2.64
C SER A 42 -20.29 34.12 -2.49
N THR A 43 -19.92 33.31 -1.49
CA THR A 43 -18.57 32.85 -1.17
C THR A 43 -18.50 31.31 -1.25
N PRO A 44 -17.30 30.70 -1.28
CA PRO A 44 -17.16 29.23 -1.40
C PRO A 44 -17.86 28.44 -0.29
N SER A 45 -18.00 29.03 0.90
CA SER A 45 -18.83 28.51 1.99
C SER A 45 -19.51 29.66 2.73
N THR A 46 -20.70 29.41 3.27
CA THR A 46 -21.44 30.35 4.12
C THR A 46 -22.10 29.56 5.25
N ARG A 47 -22.08 30.14 6.46
CA ARG A 47 -22.74 29.54 7.61
C ARG A 47 -24.26 29.59 7.44
N LEU A 48 -24.90 28.43 7.53
CA LEU A 48 -26.36 28.34 7.58
C LEU A 48 -26.82 28.34 9.06
N PRO A 49 -27.86 29.11 9.44
CA PRO A 49 -28.45 29.01 10.77
C PRO A 49 -28.99 27.59 11.04
N TRP A 50 -28.79 27.09 12.26
CA TRP A 50 -29.16 25.72 12.62
C TRP A 50 -30.66 25.43 12.43
N GLY A 51 -31.52 26.40 12.74
CA GLY A 51 -32.97 26.27 12.54
C GLY A 51 -33.38 26.10 11.08
N ASP A 52 -32.69 26.79 10.16
CA ASP A 52 -32.94 26.64 8.72
C ASP A 52 -32.48 25.28 8.20
N LEU A 53 -31.35 24.77 8.70
CA LEU A 53 -30.88 23.42 8.38
C LEU A 53 -31.91 22.36 8.80
N LEU A 54 -32.42 22.43 10.04
CA LEU A 54 -33.43 21.49 10.54
C LEU A 54 -34.74 21.54 9.75
N ARG A 55 -35.12 22.73 9.27
CA ARG A 55 -36.32 22.90 8.41
C ARG A 55 -36.14 22.23 7.05
N VAL A 56 -34.95 22.29 6.47
CA VAL A 56 -34.69 21.85 5.10
C VAL A 56 -34.29 20.38 5.01
N LEU A 57 -33.63 19.84 6.05
CA LEU A 57 -33.17 18.44 6.14
C LEU A 57 -34.21 17.39 5.69
N PRO A 58 -35.48 17.43 6.15
CA PRO A 58 -36.49 16.46 5.72
C PRO A 58 -36.76 16.50 4.21
N SER A 59 -36.69 17.69 3.61
CA SER A 59 -36.86 17.87 2.15
C SER A 59 -35.66 17.35 1.35
N LEU A 60 -34.52 17.15 2.02
CA LEU A 60 -33.28 16.58 1.47
C LEU A 60 -33.18 15.06 1.72
N GLY A 61 -34.22 14.46 2.31
CA GLY A 61 -34.31 13.02 2.55
C GLY A 61 -33.77 12.56 3.91
N ALA A 62 -33.43 13.46 4.82
CA ALA A 62 -32.96 13.14 6.17
C ALA A 62 -33.92 13.70 7.23
N ALA A 63 -34.56 12.84 8.04
CA ALA A 63 -35.54 13.27 9.04
C ALA A 63 -34.92 14.14 10.16
N SER A 64 -33.65 13.91 10.48
CA SER A 64 -32.86 14.65 11.46
C SER A 64 -31.37 14.56 11.08
N PRO A 65 -30.49 15.38 11.68
CA PRO A 65 -29.04 15.26 11.47
C PRO A 65 -28.49 13.86 11.80
N ASP A 66 -29.04 13.21 12.83
CA ASP A 66 -28.63 11.86 13.24
C ASP A 66 -29.14 10.75 12.32
N ALA A 67 -30.15 11.06 11.48
CA ALA A 67 -30.71 10.13 10.51
C ALA A 67 -29.88 10.05 9.21
N VAL A 68 -28.86 10.89 9.05
CA VAL A 68 -27.96 10.81 7.89
C VAL A 68 -27.14 9.52 8.00
N PRO A 69 -27.17 8.64 6.99
CA PRO A 69 -26.51 7.35 7.07
C PRO A 69 -24.98 7.49 7.12
N VAL A 70 -24.36 6.63 7.92
CA VAL A 70 -22.90 6.47 7.97
C VAL A 70 -22.42 5.89 6.64
N ILE A 71 -21.34 6.46 6.11
CA ILE A 71 -20.74 5.98 4.86
C ILE A 71 -20.18 4.57 5.08
N GLN A 72 -20.66 3.61 4.26
CA GLN A 72 -20.24 2.20 4.31
C GLN A 72 -19.26 1.84 3.20
N ASP A 73 -18.82 2.82 2.41
CA ASP A 73 -17.80 2.62 1.38
C ASP A 73 -16.47 2.29 2.04
N VAL A 74 -16.04 1.04 1.89
CA VAL A 74 -14.83 0.50 2.54
C VAL A 74 -13.58 1.22 2.07
N THR A 75 -13.51 1.59 0.79
CA THR A 75 -12.36 2.30 0.20
C THR A 75 -12.26 3.70 0.79
N TYR A 76 -13.39 4.42 0.84
CA TYR A 76 -13.43 5.74 1.44
C TYR A 76 -13.10 5.71 2.95
N VAL A 77 -13.65 4.74 3.70
CA VAL A 77 -13.37 4.60 5.14
C VAL A 77 -11.89 4.25 5.39
N ARG A 78 -11.28 3.40 4.55
CA ARG A 78 -9.84 3.14 4.58
C ARG A 78 -9.04 4.42 4.36
N ASP A 79 -9.39 5.21 3.34
CA ASP A 79 -8.67 6.44 3.00
C ASP A 79 -8.77 7.47 4.13
N LEU A 80 -9.93 7.58 4.79
CA LEU A 80 -10.11 8.40 5.99
C LEU A 80 -9.22 7.95 7.16
N LEU A 81 -9.10 6.63 7.37
CA LEU A 81 -8.25 6.08 8.40
C LEU A 81 -6.78 6.35 8.10
N GLU A 82 -6.34 6.13 6.86
CA GLU A 82 -4.97 6.42 6.42
C GLU A 82 -4.62 7.89 6.68
N VAL A 83 -5.47 8.80 6.21
CA VAL A 83 -5.30 10.24 6.42
C VAL A 83 -5.21 10.59 7.91
N SER A 84 -6.04 9.97 8.74
CA SER A 84 -6.04 10.24 10.18
C SER A 84 -4.77 9.76 10.86
N VAL A 85 -4.27 8.58 10.49
CA VAL A 85 -3.00 8.04 10.99
C VAL A 85 -1.83 8.92 10.53
N ARG A 86 -1.82 9.39 9.28
CA ARG A 86 -0.77 10.28 8.77
C ARG A 86 -0.75 11.63 9.48
N ASP A 87 -1.91 12.24 9.68
CA ASP A 87 -1.99 13.50 10.42
C ASP A 87 -1.53 13.35 11.88
N ASP A 88 -1.71 12.18 12.49
CA ASP A 88 -1.28 11.94 13.87
C ASP A 88 0.22 11.65 13.98
N LEU A 89 0.77 10.86 13.06
CA LEU A 89 2.18 10.45 13.11
C LEU A 89 3.15 11.46 12.48
N LEU A 90 2.78 12.05 11.34
CA LEU A 90 3.63 12.94 10.55
C LEU A 90 3.17 14.40 10.64
N GLY A 91 1.87 14.64 10.58
CA GLY A 91 1.28 15.97 10.50
C GLY A 91 1.51 16.69 9.16
N PRO A 92 1.19 18.00 9.08
CA PRO A 92 0.57 18.79 10.13
C PRO A 92 -0.92 18.46 10.27
N ALA A 93 -1.43 18.32 11.49
CA ALA A 93 -2.79 17.87 11.76
C ALA A 93 -3.83 18.99 11.67
N GLU A 94 -3.50 20.21 12.11
CA GLU A 94 -4.41 21.37 12.10
C GLU A 94 -4.12 22.35 10.94
N GLY A 95 -3.39 21.91 9.91
CA GLY A 95 -3.11 22.65 8.68
C GLY A 95 -1.77 23.38 8.64
N PRO A 96 -1.51 24.24 7.62
CA PRO A 96 -0.18 24.75 7.32
C PRO A 96 0.41 25.67 8.42
N HIS A 97 -0.45 26.32 9.21
CA HIS A 97 -0.10 27.24 10.30
C HIS A 97 -0.61 26.75 11.67
N GLU A 98 -0.61 25.43 11.89
CA GLU A 98 -1.14 24.85 13.11
C GLU A 98 -0.47 25.32 14.40
N LEU A 99 -1.20 25.18 15.51
CA LEU A 99 -0.74 25.51 16.85
C LEU A 99 -0.66 24.26 17.72
N ILE A 100 0.55 23.83 18.05
CA ILE A 100 0.78 22.71 18.98
C ILE A 100 0.75 23.24 20.40
N LYS A 101 -0.13 22.67 21.22
CA LYS A 101 -0.43 23.15 22.58
C LYS A 101 0.06 22.15 23.61
N ASP A 102 0.80 22.66 24.59
CA ASP A 102 1.20 21.98 25.82
C ASP A 102 2.09 20.73 25.64
N MET A 103 2.79 20.61 24.51
CA MET A 103 3.75 19.53 24.23
C MET A 103 4.90 20.01 23.33
N SER A 104 6.00 19.25 23.26
CA SER A 104 7.06 19.45 22.27
C SER A 104 6.55 19.05 20.88
N VAL A 105 7.04 19.72 19.84
CA VAL A 105 6.72 19.35 18.45
C VAL A 105 7.25 17.95 18.14
N ARG A 106 8.40 17.58 18.73
CA ARG A 106 9.00 16.25 18.58
C ARG A 106 8.21 15.15 19.27
N ASP A 107 7.38 15.48 20.25
CA ASP A 107 6.47 14.51 20.90
C ASP A 107 5.15 14.41 20.11
N ARG A 108 4.71 15.53 19.49
CA ARG A 108 3.46 15.56 18.72
C ARG A 108 3.52 14.69 17.48
N TYR A 109 4.61 14.80 16.71
CA TYR A 109 4.85 14.00 15.51
C TYR A 109 5.94 13.01 15.80
N LEU A 110 5.81 11.78 15.34
CA LEU A 110 6.76 10.71 15.62
C LEU A 110 7.74 10.48 14.48
N VAL A 111 7.33 10.79 13.24
CA VAL A 111 8.13 10.58 12.02
C VAL A 111 8.36 11.89 11.27
N GLY A 112 9.30 11.89 10.31
CA GLY A 112 9.51 13.03 9.43
C GLY A 112 10.21 14.21 10.09
N LYS A 113 11.33 13.96 10.78
CA LYS A 113 12.08 14.99 11.50
C LYS A 113 13.55 14.92 11.08
N LEU A 114 14.17 16.06 10.81
CA LEU A 114 15.61 16.17 10.62
C LEU A 114 16.24 16.96 11.76
N ALA A 115 17.18 16.31 12.45
CA ALA A 115 17.85 16.89 13.61
C ALA A 115 18.85 17.99 13.21
N PRO A 116 18.94 19.09 13.97
CA PRO A 116 20.04 20.04 13.83
C PRO A 116 21.35 19.42 14.32
N ARG A 117 22.47 20.04 13.93
CA ARG A 117 23.80 19.70 14.39
C ARG A 117 23.99 20.03 15.87
N ARG A 118 24.71 19.16 16.59
CA ARG A 118 25.02 19.44 18.00
C ARG A 118 26.28 20.30 18.11
N PRO A 119 26.41 21.13 19.16
CA PRO A 119 27.60 21.95 19.38
C PRO A 119 28.91 21.15 19.53
N SER A 120 28.83 19.86 19.88
CA SER A 120 29.98 18.95 19.95
C SER A 120 30.46 18.44 18.59
N ASP A 121 29.67 18.64 17.53
CA ASP A 121 29.98 18.20 16.18
C ASP A 121 30.88 19.25 15.51
N ASP A 122 32.10 19.43 16.04
CA ASP A 122 33.07 20.46 15.62
C ASP A 122 33.72 20.19 14.24
N GLN A 123 33.12 19.33 13.42
CA GLN A 123 33.54 19.15 12.04
C GLN A 123 32.88 20.24 11.19
N ALA A 124 33.62 21.30 10.85
CA ALA A 124 33.23 22.27 9.80
C ALA A 124 32.51 21.51 8.68
N ALA A 125 31.33 21.98 8.23
CA ALA A 125 30.46 21.30 7.27
C ALA A 125 31.28 20.70 6.11
N GLN A 126 31.77 19.48 6.31
CA GLN A 126 32.35 18.71 5.24
C GLN A 126 31.14 18.39 4.40
N VAL A 127 31.24 18.65 3.10
CA VAL A 127 30.39 17.98 2.12
C VAL A 127 30.42 16.53 2.56
N GLU A 128 29.33 16.01 3.13
CA GLU A 128 29.29 14.59 3.42
C GLU A 128 29.58 13.96 2.07
N PRO A 129 30.72 13.28 1.89
CA PRO A 129 30.92 12.53 0.67
C PRO A 129 29.69 11.65 0.61
N ALA A 130 28.99 11.69 -0.52
CA ALA A 130 27.83 10.83 -0.72
C ALA A 130 28.33 9.40 -0.49
N SER A 131 28.20 8.90 0.73
CA SER A 131 28.69 7.59 1.15
C SER A 131 27.80 6.51 0.56
N GLY A 132 26.63 6.89 0.04
CA GLY A 132 25.82 6.09 -0.89
C GLY A 132 26.15 6.30 -2.38
N ALA A 133 27.24 7.00 -2.73
CA ALA A 133 27.70 7.12 -4.11
C ALA A 133 28.86 6.16 -4.44
N ASP A 134 29.45 5.48 -3.46
CA ASP A 134 30.28 4.31 -3.71
C ASP A 134 29.42 3.04 -3.56
N GLU A 135 28.44 2.88 -4.44
CA GLU A 135 27.73 1.60 -4.64
C GLU A 135 28.73 0.47 -4.97
N ALA A 136 29.99 0.75 -5.32
CA ALA A 136 31.00 -0.26 -5.50
C ALA A 136 31.37 -1.01 -4.21
N ASP A 137 31.28 -0.37 -3.02
CA ASP A 137 31.71 -0.95 -1.74
C ASP A 137 30.54 -1.56 -0.95
N ASP A 138 29.34 -0.96 -1.00
CA ASP A 138 28.10 -1.60 -0.48
C ASP A 138 27.80 -2.94 -1.18
N LEU A 139 28.22 -3.07 -2.46
CA LEU A 139 28.09 -4.30 -3.23
C LEU A 139 29.18 -5.34 -2.91
N GLU A 140 30.33 -4.99 -2.33
CA GLU A 140 31.28 -5.99 -1.81
C GLU A 140 30.77 -6.62 -0.52
N GLU A 141 30.07 -5.86 0.33
CA GLU A 141 29.39 -6.40 1.51
C GLU A 141 28.18 -7.28 1.15
N GLU A 142 27.37 -6.93 0.14
CA GLU A 142 26.32 -7.84 -0.38
C GLU A 142 26.88 -9.12 -1.03
N ARG A 143 28.07 -9.04 -1.65
CA ARG A 143 28.77 -10.22 -2.23
C ARG A 143 29.37 -11.14 -1.15
N ALA A 144 29.65 -10.60 0.04
CA ALA A 144 30.14 -11.34 1.20
C ALA A 144 29.02 -11.77 2.18
N ALA A 145 27.79 -11.30 2.00
CA ALA A 145 26.65 -11.72 2.78
C ALA A 145 26.40 -13.23 2.58
N PRO A 146 26.31 -14.03 3.66
CA PRO A 146 25.99 -15.45 3.54
C PRO A 146 24.67 -15.64 2.80
N LEU A 147 24.66 -16.54 1.81
CA LEU A 147 23.44 -17.01 1.14
C LEU A 147 22.35 -17.29 2.18
N HIS A 148 21.37 -16.40 2.25
CA HIS A 148 20.28 -16.47 3.22
C HIS A 148 19.42 -17.70 2.90
N GLU A 149 19.39 -18.69 3.80
CA GLU A 149 18.41 -19.78 3.71
C GLU A 149 17.00 -19.21 3.95
N PRO A 150 16.05 -19.37 3.01
CA PRO A 150 14.68 -18.88 3.19
C PRO A 150 14.02 -19.54 4.41
N GLY A 151 13.89 -18.81 5.52
CA GLY A 151 13.16 -19.24 6.71
C GLY A 151 13.93 -19.22 8.04
N ALA A 152 15.17 -18.74 8.08
CA ALA A 152 15.98 -18.76 9.31
C ALA A 152 15.62 -17.67 10.35
N GLU A 153 14.85 -16.63 10.00
CA GLU A 153 14.58 -15.49 10.91
C GLU A 153 13.11 -15.22 11.24
N PHE A 154 12.26 -16.26 11.20
CA PHE A 154 10.95 -16.17 11.83
C PHE A 154 10.94 -17.04 13.09
N PRO A 155 11.02 -16.47 14.30
CA PRO A 155 10.58 -17.21 15.47
C PRO A 155 9.15 -17.69 15.21
N THR A 156 8.94 -18.98 15.40
CA THR A 156 7.65 -19.66 15.22
C THR A 156 6.56 -18.93 16.00
N ALA A 157 5.80 -18.07 15.32
CA ALA A 157 4.61 -17.46 15.89
C ALA A 157 3.55 -18.55 16.08
N THR A 158 3.53 -19.16 17.26
CA THR A 158 2.41 -19.97 17.74
C THR A 158 1.24 -19.02 17.96
N GLY A 159 0.21 -19.12 17.11
CA GLY A 159 -1.01 -18.32 17.19
C GLY A 159 -1.88 -18.69 18.39
N ARG A 160 -1.38 -18.45 19.60
CA ARG A 160 -2.12 -18.54 20.86
C ARG A 160 -2.04 -17.17 21.52
N VAL A 161 -3.03 -16.33 21.24
CA VAL A 161 -3.26 -15.09 22.00
C VAL A 161 -4.03 -15.53 23.24
N GLU A 162 -3.33 -15.67 24.35
CA GLU A 162 -3.99 -15.65 25.67
C GLU A 162 -4.22 -14.19 26.04
N PRO A 163 -5.40 -13.82 26.56
CA PRO A 163 -5.66 -12.46 26.99
C PRO A 163 -5.00 -12.29 28.37
N GLU A 164 -3.78 -11.78 28.39
CA GLU A 164 -3.20 -11.23 29.62
C GLU A 164 -3.46 -9.71 29.65
N ASP A 165 -3.82 -9.23 30.85
CA ASP A 165 -4.24 -7.87 31.18
C ASP A 165 -3.12 -6.84 30.94
N ASP A 166 -3.00 -6.34 29.70
CA ASP A 166 -2.16 -5.18 29.36
C ASP A 166 -2.97 -3.87 29.43
N ALA A 167 -3.37 -3.48 30.64
CA ALA A 167 -4.05 -2.21 30.89
C ALA A 167 -3.18 -1.12 31.54
N LEU A 168 -1.88 -1.33 31.77
CA LEU A 168 -1.06 -0.37 32.53
C LEU A 168 0.40 -0.13 32.11
N ASP A 169 0.87 -0.64 30.97
CA ASP A 169 2.17 -0.21 30.43
C ASP A 169 1.95 0.79 29.28
N GLU A 170 1.73 2.06 29.64
CA GLU A 170 2.01 3.17 28.74
C GLU A 170 3.49 3.05 28.33
N ILE A 171 3.73 2.65 27.08
CA ILE A 171 5.07 2.64 26.49
C ILE A 171 5.60 4.07 26.59
N ASP A 172 6.59 4.29 27.46
CA ASP A 172 7.26 5.57 27.63
C ASP A 172 8.05 5.90 26.34
N THR A 173 7.40 6.62 25.42
CA THR A 173 7.95 7.03 24.13
C THR A 173 9.00 8.14 24.25
N THR A 174 9.29 8.65 25.46
CA THR A 174 10.21 9.78 25.65
C THR A 174 11.68 9.41 25.46
N ASN A 175 12.00 8.11 25.43
CA ASN A 175 13.37 7.61 25.38
C ASN A 175 13.78 7.00 24.03
N ASN A 176 13.15 7.42 22.94
CA ASN A 176 13.52 7.03 21.58
C ASN A 176 14.77 7.80 21.11
N GLN A 177 15.90 7.66 21.82
CA GLN A 177 17.22 8.17 21.43
C GLN A 177 17.85 7.29 20.32
N SER A 178 17.05 6.85 19.35
CA SER A 178 17.56 6.34 18.09
C SER A 178 18.12 7.53 17.30
N LEU A 179 19.29 7.38 16.67
CA LEU A 179 19.95 8.43 15.88
C LEU A 179 18.95 9.02 14.89
N VAL A 180 18.43 10.22 15.19
CA VAL A 180 17.53 10.92 14.28
C VAL A 180 18.38 11.55 13.19
N PRO A 181 18.10 11.28 11.90
CA PRO A 181 18.96 11.75 10.82
C PRO A 181 18.93 13.29 10.73
N SER A 182 20.03 13.87 10.27
CA SER A 182 20.14 15.29 9.94
C SER A 182 19.99 15.55 8.45
N SER A 183 19.88 14.50 7.64
CA SER A 183 19.69 14.57 6.19
C SER A 183 18.74 13.48 5.68
N MET A 184 18.10 13.74 4.55
CA MET A 184 17.40 12.72 3.77
C MET A 184 17.58 13.01 2.30
N GLY A 185 17.47 12.00 1.44
CA GLY A 185 17.70 12.18 0.02
C GLY A 185 17.03 11.17 -0.87
N LEU A 186 17.21 11.35 -2.17
CA LEU A 186 16.81 10.40 -3.19
C LEU A 186 17.82 10.38 -4.33
N THR A 187 17.97 9.21 -4.95
CA THR A 187 18.73 9.02 -6.18
C THR A 187 17.80 8.59 -7.29
N PHE A 188 17.82 9.28 -8.41
CA PHE A 188 16.93 9.05 -9.55
C PHE A 188 17.68 9.14 -10.88
N CYS A 189 17.13 8.52 -11.92
CA CYS A 189 17.70 8.52 -13.26
C CYS A 189 16.87 9.39 -14.21
N VAL A 190 17.53 10.23 -15.01
CA VAL A 190 16.90 11.07 -16.03
C VAL A 190 17.49 10.85 -17.42
N ALA A 191 16.68 11.15 -18.43
CA ALA A 191 17.06 11.04 -19.83
C ALA A 191 18.23 11.97 -20.20
N ALA A 192 19.00 11.56 -21.21
CA ALA A 192 20.27 12.21 -21.60
C ALA A 192 20.11 13.64 -22.13
N ASP A 193 18.94 13.94 -22.71
CA ASP A 193 18.56 15.21 -23.32
C ASP A 193 18.17 16.29 -22.30
N VAL A 194 17.89 15.89 -21.06
CA VAL A 194 17.44 16.80 -19.99
C VAL A 194 18.64 17.53 -19.40
N GLN A 195 18.62 18.86 -19.50
CA GLN A 195 19.73 19.71 -19.03
C GLN A 195 19.49 20.30 -17.62
N SER A 196 18.22 20.49 -17.25
CA SER A 196 17.84 21.07 -15.97
C SER A 196 16.57 20.45 -15.42
N LEU A 197 16.42 20.50 -14.10
CA LEU A 197 15.24 20.04 -13.35
C LEU A 197 14.79 21.11 -12.38
N ALA A 198 13.50 21.10 -12.01
CA ALA A 198 12.98 21.89 -10.91
C ALA A 198 12.92 21.00 -9.66
N VAL A 199 13.62 21.40 -8.60
CA VAL A 199 13.58 20.71 -7.30
C VAL A 199 12.85 21.59 -6.31
N ASP A 200 11.68 21.15 -5.87
CA ASP A 200 10.89 21.79 -4.82
C ASP A 200 11.18 21.10 -3.48
N ALA A 201 11.78 21.83 -2.54
CA ALA A 201 12.04 21.36 -1.19
C ALA A 201 11.10 22.08 -0.20
N ARG A 202 10.32 21.31 0.55
CA ARG A 202 9.34 21.82 1.53
C ARG A 202 9.58 21.23 2.90
N TRP A 203 9.33 22.00 3.95
CA TRP A 203 9.31 21.53 5.33
C TRP A 203 8.48 22.47 6.21
N GLY A 204 8.22 22.06 7.45
CA GLY A 204 7.68 22.90 8.50
C GLY A 204 8.75 23.25 9.52
N ARG A 205 8.89 24.53 9.85
CA ARG A 205 9.58 24.97 11.07
C ARG A 205 8.57 25.35 12.13
N TYR A 206 8.94 25.27 13.40
CA TYR A 206 8.05 25.63 14.50
C TYR A 206 8.69 26.69 15.37
N GLU A 207 7.96 27.78 15.56
CA GLU A 207 8.41 28.89 16.39
C GLU A 207 7.62 28.92 17.68
N ARG A 208 8.32 29.23 18.78
CA ARG A 208 7.69 29.30 20.10
C ARG A 208 6.94 30.62 20.20
N VAL A 209 5.61 30.56 20.31
CA VAL A 209 4.78 31.75 20.50
C VAL A 209 4.96 32.28 21.93
N PRO A 210 5.43 33.54 22.14
CA PRO A 210 5.58 34.11 23.47
C PRO A 210 4.28 34.07 24.27
N ASN A 211 4.36 33.83 25.58
CA ASN A 211 3.18 33.75 26.44
C ASN A 211 2.37 35.08 26.50
N ALA A 212 2.94 36.20 26.07
CA ALA A 212 2.24 37.48 25.98
C ALA A 212 1.32 37.57 24.75
N GLU A 213 1.57 36.78 23.71
CA GLU A 213 0.93 36.89 22.39
C GLU A 213 -0.20 35.88 22.20
N HIS A 214 -0.50 35.05 23.21
CA HIS A 214 -1.63 34.13 23.18
C HIS A 214 -2.36 34.05 24.53
N ASP A 215 -3.66 33.78 24.46
CA ASP A 215 -4.55 33.60 25.63
C ASP A 215 -4.91 32.14 25.90
N ILE A 216 -4.19 31.20 25.25
CA ILE A 216 -4.41 29.77 25.45
C ILE A 216 -3.92 29.36 26.86
N THR A 217 -4.85 28.87 27.68
CA THR A 217 -4.61 28.41 29.05
C THR A 217 -5.13 26.99 29.28
N LYS A 218 -4.50 26.26 30.21
CA LYS A 218 -5.03 24.99 30.73
C LYS A 218 -5.40 25.13 32.20
N THR A 219 -6.44 24.42 32.60
CA THR A 219 -6.81 24.29 34.01
C THR A 219 -5.89 23.28 34.67
N ARG A 220 -5.11 23.72 35.66
CA ARG A 220 -4.27 22.86 36.48
C ARG A 220 -4.76 22.90 37.92
N ARG A 221 -5.03 21.72 38.49
CA ARG A 221 -5.33 21.61 39.91
C ARG A 221 -4.03 21.70 40.71
N ASN A 222 -3.93 22.71 41.55
CA ASN A 222 -2.76 22.90 42.41
C ASN A 222 -2.75 21.80 43.50
N ARG A 223 -1.70 20.97 43.50
CA ARG A 223 -1.58 19.82 44.43
C ARG A 223 -1.53 20.23 45.91
N GLN A 224 -1.16 21.47 46.22
CA GLN A 224 -1.05 21.96 47.61
C GLN A 224 -2.32 22.65 48.12
N THR A 225 -3.05 23.37 47.25
CA THR A 225 -4.22 24.16 47.66
C THR A 225 -5.55 23.56 47.22
N GLY A 226 -5.52 22.53 46.36
CA GLY A 226 -6.70 21.87 45.80
C GLY A 226 -7.50 22.72 44.81
N ARG A 227 -7.12 24.00 44.62
CA ARG A 227 -7.79 24.97 43.73
C ARG A 227 -7.40 24.74 42.28
N GLU A 228 -8.36 25.01 41.40
CA GLU A 228 -8.15 25.04 39.96
C GLU A 228 -7.59 26.40 39.56
N GLU A 229 -6.42 26.41 38.93
CA GLU A 229 -5.76 27.61 38.43
C GLU A 229 -5.62 27.51 36.91
N GLN A 230 -5.87 28.62 36.20
CA GLN A 230 -5.60 28.70 34.76
C GLN A 230 -4.14 29.10 34.55
N VAL A 231 -3.39 28.25 33.86
CA VAL A 231 -1.97 28.48 33.55
C VAL A 231 -1.81 28.57 32.04
N LYS A 232 -1.07 29.56 31.55
CA LYS A 232 -0.75 29.67 30.11
C LYS A 232 0.04 28.44 29.65
N VAL A 233 -0.39 27.83 28.55
CA VAL A 233 0.27 26.65 27.98
C VAL A 233 1.42 27.04 27.09
N LYS A 234 2.35 26.12 26.87
CA LYS A 234 3.37 26.30 25.83
C LYS A 234 2.71 26.09 24.47
N VAL A 235 2.88 27.03 23.56
CA VAL A 235 2.33 27.00 22.19
C VAL A 235 3.46 27.12 21.17
N TRP A 236 3.48 26.22 20.21
CA TRP A 236 4.33 26.28 19.02
C TRP A 236 3.47 26.58 17.80
N GLN A 237 3.93 27.47 16.94
CA GLN A 237 3.27 27.80 15.68
C GLN A 237 4.10 27.26 14.51
N ARG A 238 3.44 26.54 13.61
CA ARG A 238 4.06 26.08 12.37
C ARG A 238 4.22 27.25 11.40
N VAL A 239 5.41 27.35 10.81
CA VAL A 239 5.71 28.21 9.67
C VAL A 239 6.08 27.28 8.50
N PRO A 240 5.29 27.25 7.41
CA PRO A 240 5.67 26.53 6.20
C PRO A 240 6.89 27.18 5.57
N CYS A 241 7.87 26.37 5.20
CA CYS A 241 9.02 26.75 4.41
C CYS A 241 8.99 25.96 3.11
N ASP A 242 9.22 26.62 1.99
CA ASP A 242 9.30 26.03 0.66
C ASP A 242 10.35 26.77 -0.18
N GLY A 243 10.77 26.13 -1.28
CA GLY A 243 11.77 26.70 -2.16
C GLY A 243 12.00 25.85 -3.40
N VAL A 244 11.80 26.46 -4.58
CA VAL A 244 12.10 25.83 -5.86
C VAL A 244 13.50 26.21 -6.32
N VAL A 245 14.37 25.21 -6.44
CA VAL A 245 15.75 25.37 -6.89
C VAL A 245 15.90 24.78 -8.29
N PRO A 246 16.32 25.58 -9.29
CA PRO A 246 16.67 25.04 -10.60
C PRO A 246 17.99 24.27 -10.49
N LEU A 247 17.94 22.98 -10.82
CA LEU A 247 19.09 22.10 -10.81
C LEU A 247 19.65 21.96 -12.21
N THR A 248 20.87 22.45 -12.45
CA THR A 248 21.58 22.20 -13.71
C THR A 248 22.33 20.87 -13.63
N LEU A 249 22.12 20.00 -14.61
CA LEU A 249 22.67 18.66 -14.62
C LEU A 249 24.06 18.66 -15.29
N ILE A 250 25.09 18.90 -14.49
CA ILE A 250 26.52 18.84 -14.86
C ILE A 250 27.19 17.78 -14.00
N ASP A 251 27.96 16.89 -14.61
CA ASP A 251 28.67 15.82 -13.89
C ASP A 251 29.58 16.38 -12.80
N GLY A 252 29.50 15.78 -11.61
CA GLY A 252 30.28 16.17 -10.44
C GLY A 252 29.42 16.48 -9.21
N PRO A 253 30.03 17.06 -8.16
CA PRO A 253 29.32 17.50 -6.97
C PRO A 253 28.48 18.74 -7.29
N LEU A 254 27.22 18.72 -6.85
CA LEU A 254 26.33 19.87 -6.92
C LEU A 254 26.65 20.82 -5.76
N PRO A 255 26.89 22.12 -6.03
CA PRO A 255 27.14 23.08 -4.96
C PRO A 255 25.91 23.17 -4.04
N PRO A 256 26.10 23.36 -2.72
CA PRO A 256 24.99 23.53 -1.80
C PRO A 256 24.12 24.71 -2.22
N SER A 257 22.84 24.44 -2.43
CA SER A 257 21.81 25.44 -2.73
C SER A 257 20.94 25.65 -1.50
N ILE A 258 20.39 26.86 -1.36
CA ILE A 258 19.55 27.27 -0.23
C ILE A 258 18.12 27.38 -0.77
N PRO A 259 17.21 26.44 -0.46
CA PRO A 259 15.84 26.48 -0.95
C PRO A 259 15.06 27.69 -0.40
N ASP A 260 15.16 27.94 0.90
CA ASP A 260 14.50 29.06 1.59
C ASP A 260 15.56 30.09 2.03
N PRO A 261 15.57 31.32 1.48
CA PRO A 261 16.50 32.37 1.86
C PRO A 261 16.52 32.72 3.35
N ASP A 262 15.41 32.51 4.06
CA ASP A 262 15.30 32.75 5.51
C ASP A 262 15.96 31.64 6.34
N GLN A 263 16.41 30.55 5.71
CA GLN A 263 17.00 29.37 6.34
C GLN A 263 18.32 28.96 5.62
N PRO A 264 19.39 29.78 5.68
CA PRO A 264 20.64 29.56 4.94
C PRO A 264 21.41 28.28 5.32
N ASP A 265 21.12 27.72 6.49
CA ASP A 265 21.74 26.50 6.99
C ASP A 265 20.99 25.22 6.58
N VAL A 266 19.80 25.34 5.98
CA VAL A 266 19.09 24.23 5.33
C VAL A 266 19.53 24.20 3.87
N ARG A 267 20.19 23.11 3.47
CA ARG A 267 20.89 23.05 2.18
C ARG A 267 20.46 21.83 1.38
N LEU A 268 20.23 22.05 0.09
CA LEU A 268 20.09 20.99 -0.89
C LEU A 268 21.43 20.77 -1.59
N GLN A 269 21.98 19.56 -1.47
CA GLN A 269 23.29 19.18 -1.99
C GLN A 269 23.20 17.83 -2.69
N GLY A 270 24.19 17.49 -3.52
CA GLY A 270 24.10 16.24 -4.25
C GLY A 270 25.26 15.99 -5.21
N THR A 271 25.07 15.01 -6.08
CA THR A 271 26.00 14.72 -7.17
C THR A 271 25.25 14.24 -8.39
N VAL A 272 25.77 14.61 -9.57
CA VAL A 272 25.31 14.10 -10.86
C VAL A 272 26.40 13.23 -11.44
N ARG A 273 26.03 12.06 -11.94
CA ARG A 273 26.91 11.14 -12.65
C ARG A 273 26.24 10.67 -13.93
N THR A 274 26.94 10.74 -15.04
CA THR A 274 26.45 10.22 -16.32
C THR A 274 26.90 8.78 -16.53
N ASN A 275 25.97 7.89 -16.86
CA ASN A 275 26.24 6.49 -17.16
C ASN A 275 26.72 6.30 -18.62
N ASN A 276 27.23 5.12 -18.96
CA ASN A 276 27.73 4.76 -20.30
C ASN A 276 26.70 4.94 -21.43
N LYS A 277 25.40 4.87 -21.09
CA LYS A 277 24.27 5.09 -22.03
C LYS A 277 23.93 6.58 -22.23
N GLY A 278 24.63 7.50 -21.55
CA GLY A 278 24.36 8.95 -21.57
C GLY A 278 23.26 9.40 -20.60
N GLU A 279 22.62 8.47 -19.88
CA GLU A 279 21.63 8.75 -18.85
C GLU A 279 22.28 9.35 -17.61
N ARG A 280 21.60 10.28 -16.94
CA ARG A 280 22.15 11.01 -15.79
C ARG A 280 21.53 10.48 -14.50
N LEU A 281 22.37 9.96 -13.62
CA LEU A 281 22.02 9.57 -12.27
C LEU A 281 22.26 10.76 -11.34
N VAL A 282 21.20 11.20 -10.67
CA VAL A 282 21.23 12.37 -9.79
C VAL A 282 20.90 11.91 -8.39
N THR A 283 21.79 12.21 -7.45
CA THR A 283 21.55 12.01 -6.01
C THR A 283 21.41 13.37 -5.35
N LEU A 284 20.29 13.60 -4.68
CA LEU A 284 19.99 14.83 -3.95
C LEU A 284 19.73 14.53 -2.48
N PHE A 285 20.24 15.39 -1.61
CA PHE A 285 20.04 15.37 -0.18
C PHE A 285 19.59 16.74 0.33
N LEU A 286 18.54 16.76 1.13
CA LEU A 286 18.18 17.89 1.99
C LEU A 286 18.87 17.69 3.34
N VAL A 287 19.71 18.65 3.72
CA VAL A 287 20.54 18.58 4.92
C VAL A 287 20.18 19.72 5.87
N ASN A 288 19.88 19.37 7.13
CA ASN A 288 19.72 20.33 8.21
C ASN A 288 21.10 20.68 8.81
N GLY A 289 21.70 21.77 8.35
CA GLY A 289 22.98 22.26 8.86
C GLY A 289 22.88 23.20 10.06
N GLN A 290 21.67 23.47 10.57
CA GLN A 290 21.46 24.40 11.68
C GLN A 290 22.13 23.89 12.96
N LEU A 291 22.62 24.80 13.80
CA LEU A 291 23.13 24.47 15.13
C LEU A 291 21.98 24.40 16.13
N GLU A 292 21.96 23.36 16.97
CA GLU A 292 20.97 23.22 18.04
C GLU A 292 21.08 24.41 19.02
N PRO A 293 20.01 25.21 19.21
CA PRO A 293 20.02 26.32 20.15
C PRO A 293 19.94 25.82 21.59
N GLU A 294 20.45 26.60 22.55
CA GLU A 294 20.40 26.26 23.98
C GLU A 294 18.94 26.20 24.49
N ASP A 295 18.12 27.17 24.07
CA ASP A 295 16.70 27.27 24.36
C ASP A 295 15.83 26.95 23.13
N ASN A 296 14.60 26.47 23.37
CA ASN A 296 13.62 26.18 22.31
C ASN A 296 14.18 25.28 21.20
N LYS A 297 14.84 24.19 21.58
CA LYS A 297 15.52 23.23 20.68
C LYS A 297 14.73 22.87 19.43
N ASP A 298 13.42 22.65 19.56
CA ASP A 298 12.52 22.28 18.45
C ASP A 298 12.49 23.30 17.30
N SER A 299 12.93 24.55 17.51
CA SER A 299 12.96 25.59 16.47
C SER A 299 13.96 25.34 15.35
N ALA A 300 15.06 24.63 15.64
CA ALA A 300 16.08 24.28 14.64
C ALA A 300 15.85 22.90 13.98
N TRP A 301 14.75 22.22 14.32
CA TRP A 301 14.37 20.95 13.72
C TRP A 301 13.53 21.19 12.46
N LEU A 302 13.78 20.40 11.41
CA LEU A 302 12.91 20.39 10.23
C LEU A 302 11.85 19.29 10.42
N PHE A 303 10.58 19.64 10.24
CA PHE A 303 9.48 18.70 10.33
C PHE A 303 8.81 18.53 8.97
N GLN A 304 8.28 17.34 8.70
CA GLN A 304 7.60 17.01 7.43
C GLN A 304 8.43 17.41 6.19
N PRO A 305 9.74 17.11 6.14
CA PRO A 305 10.53 17.47 4.97
C PRO A 305 10.05 16.68 3.75
N GLU A 306 10.00 17.33 2.60
CA GLU A 306 9.61 16.75 1.32
C GLU A 306 10.52 17.32 0.22
N ILE A 307 11.03 16.45 -0.64
CA ILE A 307 11.72 16.83 -1.88
C ILE A 307 10.87 16.29 -3.02
N THR A 308 10.43 17.19 -3.91
CA THR A 308 9.75 16.86 -5.16
C THR A 308 10.63 17.33 -6.32
N VAL A 309 10.80 16.46 -7.32
CA VAL A 309 11.57 16.77 -8.53
C VAL A 309 10.68 16.59 -9.75
N GLU A 310 10.65 17.61 -10.59
CA GLU A 310 9.87 17.67 -11.83
C GLU A 310 10.72 18.23 -12.98
N ALA A 311 10.27 18.01 -14.20
CA ALA A 311 10.79 18.76 -15.35
C ALA A 311 10.45 20.26 -15.21
N PRO A 312 11.28 21.18 -15.72
CA PRO A 312 10.95 22.60 -15.78
C PRO A 312 9.58 22.84 -16.46
N GLU A 313 8.83 23.86 -16.04
CA GLU A 313 7.49 24.12 -16.57
C GLU A 313 7.44 24.31 -18.08
N ASP A 314 8.53 24.82 -18.65
CA ASP A 314 8.75 25.13 -20.06
C ASP A 314 9.29 23.95 -20.89
N HIS A 315 9.45 22.77 -20.29
CA HIS A 315 9.92 21.57 -20.99
C HIS A 315 8.77 20.84 -21.71
N ASP A 316 8.94 20.54 -23.00
CA ASP A 316 7.89 19.94 -23.85
C ASP A 316 7.42 18.56 -23.35
N ASP A 317 8.35 17.68 -22.98
CA ASP A 317 8.04 16.37 -22.37
C ASP A 317 8.33 16.39 -20.87
N LYS A 318 7.29 16.34 -20.03
CA LYS A 318 7.46 16.28 -18.56
C LYS A 318 7.93 14.91 -18.09
N SER A 319 7.88 13.88 -18.93
CA SER A 319 8.23 12.49 -18.59
C SER A 319 9.74 12.29 -18.70
N VAL A 320 10.50 12.98 -17.85
CA VAL A 320 11.98 13.03 -17.91
C VAL A 320 12.66 11.87 -17.19
N PHE A 321 11.96 11.22 -16.26
CA PHE A 321 12.54 10.17 -15.44
C PHE A 321 12.54 8.82 -16.16
N ARG A 322 13.63 8.07 -16.01
CA ARG A 322 13.87 6.78 -16.65
C ARG A 322 14.14 5.72 -15.60
N ARG A 323 14.01 4.45 -15.99
CA ARG A 323 14.39 3.32 -15.13
C ARG A 323 15.85 3.49 -14.73
N ARG A 324 16.16 3.29 -13.44
CA ARG A 324 17.55 3.22 -13.00
C ARG A 324 18.27 2.06 -13.71
N PRO A 325 19.52 2.25 -14.15
CA PRO A 325 20.34 1.15 -14.58
C PRO A 325 20.54 0.22 -13.38
N SER A 326 19.96 -0.98 -13.43
CA SER A 326 20.39 -2.05 -12.54
C SER A 326 21.78 -2.45 -13.00
N ASN A 327 22.79 -2.47 -12.11
CA ASN A 327 24.11 -2.98 -12.47
C ASN A 327 23.92 -4.33 -13.17
N GLU A 328 24.24 -4.36 -14.47
CA GLU A 328 24.22 -5.55 -15.31
C GLU A 328 25.43 -6.43 -14.93
N VAL A 329 25.57 -6.76 -13.65
CA VAL A 329 26.25 -8.00 -13.30
C VAL A 329 25.28 -9.07 -13.76
N VAL A 330 25.51 -9.56 -14.98
CA VAL A 330 24.78 -10.67 -15.59
C VAL A 330 25.11 -11.91 -14.75
N VAL A 331 24.46 -12.03 -13.61
CA VAL A 331 24.22 -13.32 -12.99
C VAL A 331 23.11 -13.92 -13.83
N ASP A 332 23.44 -14.95 -14.60
CA ASP A 332 22.47 -15.76 -15.33
C ASP A 332 21.57 -16.44 -14.30
N ASP A 333 20.50 -15.73 -13.92
CA ASP A 333 19.51 -16.15 -12.95
C ASP A 333 18.13 -16.19 -13.63
N PRO A 334 17.68 -17.39 -14.04
CA PRO A 334 16.37 -17.58 -14.63
C PRO A 334 15.20 -17.13 -13.72
N GLU A 335 15.39 -16.97 -12.42
CA GLU A 335 14.37 -16.40 -11.54
C GLU A 335 14.29 -14.88 -11.69
N ARG A 336 15.44 -14.19 -11.72
CA ARG A 336 15.53 -12.74 -11.96
C ARG A 336 14.90 -12.34 -13.30
N ASP A 337 15.14 -13.11 -14.35
CA ASP A 337 14.57 -12.83 -15.67
C ASP A 337 13.05 -12.98 -15.70
N ARG A 338 12.51 -13.98 -14.99
CA ARG A 338 11.06 -14.14 -14.84
C ARG A 338 10.45 -13.01 -14.02
N LEU A 339 11.11 -12.56 -12.96
CA LEU A 339 10.68 -11.41 -12.17
C LEU A 339 10.68 -10.15 -13.04
N ALA A 340 11.71 -9.94 -13.86
CA ALA A 340 11.77 -8.84 -14.81
C ALA A 340 10.60 -8.88 -15.81
N LEU A 341 10.20 -10.06 -16.30
CA LEU A 341 9.01 -10.22 -17.15
C LEU A 341 7.70 -9.89 -16.40
N ILE A 342 7.53 -10.38 -15.17
CA ILE A 342 6.32 -10.16 -14.35
C ILE A 342 6.17 -8.67 -14.00
N TYR A 343 7.27 -8.01 -13.63
CA TYR A 343 7.30 -6.62 -13.19
C TYR A 343 7.77 -5.64 -14.27
N ARG A 344 7.72 -6.01 -15.56
CA ARG A 344 8.19 -5.16 -16.68
C ARG A 344 7.56 -3.76 -16.75
N ASN A 345 6.33 -3.61 -16.25
CA ASN A 345 5.61 -2.33 -16.19
C ASN A 345 5.65 -1.69 -14.79
N ARG A 346 6.50 -2.21 -13.89
CA ARG A 346 6.72 -1.73 -12.53
C ARG A 346 8.22 -1.45 -12.38
N LEU A 347 8.63 -0.30 -12.91
CA LEU A 347 10.04 0.07 -12.98
C LEU A 347 10.46 0.87 -11.74
N GLU A 348 11.72 0.68 -11.34
CA GLU A 348 12.37 1.44 -10.30
C GLU A 348 13.00 2.70 -10.92
N PHE A 349 12.37 3.85 -10.67
CA PHE A 349 12.83 5.16 -11.16
C PHE A 349 13.81 5.83 -10.19
N LEU A 350 13.64 5.57 -8.90
CA LEU A 350 14.39 6.21 -7.84
C LEU A 350 14.51 5.33 -6.60
N VAL A 351 15.51 5.62 -5.79
CA VAL A 351 15.79 5.01 -4.49
C VAL A 351 15.89 6.13 -3.47
N GLY A 352 15.33 5.94 -2.28
CA GLY A 352 15.41 6.90 -1.19
C GLY A 352 16.56 6.59 -0.24
N HIS A 353 17.16 7.64 0.31
CA HIS A 353 18.21 7.58 1.32
C HIS A 353 17.66 8.14 2.63
N GLY A 354 17.48 7.29 3.64
CA GLY A 354 16.86 7.68 4.91
C GLY A 354 15.36 8.01 4.84
N VAL A 355 14.73 7.82 3.67
CA VAL A 355 13.30 8.09 3.42
C VAL A 355 12.78 7.17 2.32
N SER A 356 11.47 6.89 2.29
CA SER A 356 10.86 6.20 1.14
C SER A 356 10.61 7.18 0.00
N VAL A 357 10.23 6.66 -1.17
CA VAL A 357 10.10 7.44 -2.41
C VAL A 357 8.86 7.03 -3.20
N HIS A 358 8.37 7.96 -4.02
CA HIS A 358 7.25 7.74 -4.92
C HIS A 358 7.51 8.35 -6.30
N ALA A 359 7.08 7.67 -7.35
CA ALA A 359 7.14 8.14 -8.73
C ALA A 359 5.73 8.16 -9.32
N ASP A 360 5.31 9.32 -9.83
CA ASP A 360 4.09 9.45 -10.60
C ASP A 360 4.40 9.16 -12.08
N THR A 361 3.84 8.06 -12.58
CA THR A 361 3.98 7.60 -13.96
C THR A 361 2.88 8.18 -14.84
N THR A 362 3.14 8.31 -16.14
CA THR A 362 2.10 8.69 -17.11
C THR A 362 1.19 7.50 -17.40
N SER A 363 -0.11 7.72 -17.63
CA SER A 363 -1.07 6.65 -17.94
C SER A 363 -0.72 5.87 -19.21
N ASP A 364 -0.07 6.54 -20.16
CA ASP A 364 0.15 6.02 -21.51
C ASP A 364 1.45 5.22 -21.59
N ASP A 365 2.45 5.55 -20.76
CA ASP A 365 3.74 4.87 -20.69
C ASP A 365 4.18 4.68 -19.22
N PRO A 366 4.03 3.47 -18.64
CA PRO A 366 4.46 3.17 -17.28
C PRO A 366 5.98 3.04 -17.16
N THR A 367 6.72 3.12 -18.28
CA THR A 367 8.19 3.08 -18.29
C THR A 367 8.83 4.44 -18.05
N LYS A 368 8.01 5.50 -17.96
CA LYS A 368 8.44 6.87 -17.69
C LYS A 368 7.65 7.47 -16.53
N ALA A 369 8.33 8.29 -15.74
CA ALA A 369 7.70 9.10 -14.71
C ALA A 369 7.85 10.59 -15.04
N HIS A 370 6.87 11.38 -14.60
CA HIS A 370 6.86 12.85 -14.79
C HIS A 370 7.17 13.62 -13.51
N ARG A 371 7.02 12.96 -12.36
CA ARG A 371 7.32 13.52 -11.04
C ARG A 371 7.85 12.43 -10.13
N VAL A 372 8.86 12.77 -9.35
CA VAL A 372 9.39 11.90 -8.29
C VAL A 372 9.46 12.68 -6.99
N ARG A 373 9.18 12.02 -5.86
CA ARG A 373 9.21 12.66 -4.55
C ARG A 373 9.64 11.73 -3.43
N THR A 374 10.10 12.31 -2.34
CA THR A 374 10.26 11.61 -1.06
C THR A 374 8.90 11.40 -0.39
N GLU A 375 8.73 10.27 0.29
CA GLU A 375 7.50 9.91 0.98
C GLU A 375 7.87 9.34 2.36
N ILE A 376 7.56 10.06 3.44
CA ILE A 376 7.97 9.63 4.79
C ILE A 376 7.15 8.42 5.27
N ILE A 377 5.85 8.45 5.04
CA ILE A 377 4.95 7.32 5.30
C ILE A 377 4.58 6.72 3.96
N PRO A 378 5.27 5.66 3.50
CA PRO A 378 4.98 5.05 2.22
C PRO A 378 3.56 4.46 2.21
N ARG A 379 2.90 4.57 1.06
CA ARG A 379 1.62 3.94 0.80
C ARG A 379 1.66 3.19 -0.52
N TYR A 380 1.02 2.03 -0.54
CA TYR A 380 0.87 1.25 -1.76
C TYR A 380 -0.43 0.47 -1.72
N GLU A 381 -1.20 0.56 -2.80
CA GLU A 381 -2.43 -0.21 -2.94
C GLU A 381 -2.12 -1.62 -3.42
N VAL A 382 -2.33 -2.59 -2.54
CA VAL A 382 -2.17 -4.01 -2.88
C VAL A 382 -3.48 -4.51 -3.50
N ALA A 383 -3.42 -4.86 -4.79
CA ALA A 383 -4.56 -5.41 -5.49
C ALA A 383 -5.09 -6.68 -4.81
N VAL A 384 -6.40 -6.74 -4.61
CA VAL A 384 -7.06 -7.91 -4.02
C VAL A 384 -7.22 -8.98 -5.10
N THR A 385 -6.82 -10.22 -4.81
CA THR A 385 -7.18 -11.35 -5.67
C THR A 385 -8.65 -11.71 -5.43
N GLU A 386 -9.51 -11.39 -6.38
CA GLU A 386 -10.92 -11.79 -6.37
C GLU A 386 -11.16 -13.10 -7.13
N THR A 387 -12.39 -13.61 -7.05
CA THR A 387 -12.77 -14.80 -7.82
C THR A 387 -13.21 -14.34 -9.20
N PRO A 388 -12.55 -14.76 -10.29
CA PRO A 388 -12.97 -14.37 -11.62
C PRO A 388 -14.35 -14.95 -11.94
N GLY A 389 -15.13 -14.20 -12.72
CA GLY A 389 -16.51 -14.50 -13.11
C GLY A 389 -17.57 -13.59 -12.46
N LEU A 390 -17.17 -12.66 -11.59
CA LEU A 390 -18.09 -11.69 -10.96
C LEU A 390 -18.07 -10.33 -11.67
N ASP A 391 -16.98 -9.97 -12.35
CA ASP A 391 -16.88 -8.76 -13.15
C ASP A 391 -17.41 -9.03 -14.57
N PRO A 392 -18.25 -8.14 -15.14
CA PRO A 392 -18.67 -8.24 -16.55
C PRO A 392 -17.52 -8.30 -17.57
N ARG A 393 -16.32 -7.82 -17.19
CA ARG A 393 -15.09 -7.87 -17.99
C ARG A 393 -14.33 -9.18 -17.87
N ASP A 394 -14.71 -10.06 -16.93
CA ASP A 394 -14.09 -11.37 -16.78
C ASP A 394 -14.37 -12.28 -17.98
N ARG A 395 -13.59 -13.36 -18.10
CA ARG A 395 -13.73 -14.32 -19.20
C ARG A 395 -15.14 -14.95 -19.19
N PRO A 396 -15.80 -15.10 -20.36
CA PRO A 396 -17.14 -15.68 -20.43
C PRO A 396 -17.25 -17.08 -19.80
N ALA A 397 -16.19 -17.89 -19.88
CA ALA A 397 -16.14 -19.20 -19.25
C ALA A 397 -16.16 -19.10 -17.70
N MET A 398 -15.46 -18.12 -17.12
CA MET A 398 -15.47 -17.90 -15.67
C MET A 398 -16.82 -17.36 -15.20
N GLN A 399 -17.47 -16.49 -15.96
CA GLN A 399 -18.84 -16.03 -15.70
C GLN A 399 -19.81 -17.22 -15.69
N ARG A 400 -19.74 -18.07 -16.72
CA ARG A 400 -20.53 -19.31 -16.80
C ARG A 400 -20.30 -20.23 -15.60
N MET A 401 -19.07 -20.38 -15.12
CA MET A 401 -18.79 -21.19 -13.92
C MET A 401 -19.50 -20.68 -12.66
N VAL A 402 -19.63 -19.36 -12.53
CA VAL A 402 -20.34 -18.71 -11.41
C VAL A 402 -21.85 -18.85 -11.59
N ASP A 403 -22.38 -18.52 -12.77
CA ASP A 403 -23.81 -18.53 -13.08
C ASP A 403 -24.44 -19.92 -12.93
N GLU A 404 -23.75 -20.95 -13.43
CA GLU A 404 -24.19 -22.35 -13.31
C GLU A 404 -23.94 -22.93 -11.91
N GLY A 405 -23.24 -22.20 -11.04
CA GLY A 405 -22.86 -22.65 -9.70
C GLY A 405 -21.91 -23.84 -9.69
N TRP A 406 -21.06 -23.96 -10.72
CA TRP A 406 -20.04 -25.01 -10.87
C TRP A 406 -18.85 -24.85 -9.90
N LEU A 407 -18.86 -23.81 -9.08
CA LEU A 407 -17.92 -23.62 -7.98
C LEU A 407 -18.49 -24.04 -6.62
N ASP A 408 -19.79 -24.32 -6.50
CA ASP A 408 -20.40 -24.76 -5.23
C ASP A 408 -19.95 -26.18 -4.88
N MET A 409 -19.27 -26.31 -3.73
CA MET A 409 -18.76 -27.59 -3.22
C MET A 409 -19.84 -28.66 -3.08
N THR A 410 -21.03 -28.31 -2.58
CA THR A 410 -22.12 -29.27 -2.39
C THR A 410 -22.64 -29.75 -3.73
N ARG A 411 -22.83 -28.83 -4.69
CA ARG A 411 -23.26 -29.18 -6.06
C ARG A 411 -22.24 -30.10 -6.74
N LEU A 412 -20.96 -29.77 -6.69
CA LEU A 412 -19.87 -30.58 -7.24
C LEU A 412 -19.82 -31.99 -6.64
N ALA A 413 -20.25 -32.16 -5.39
CA ALA A 413 -20.29 -33.46 -4.73
C ALA A 413 -21.47 -34.35 -5.14
N GLU A 414 -22.55 -33.75 -5.65
CA GLU A 414 -23.83 -34.41 -5.96
C GLU A 414 -24.06 -34.58 -7.46
N MET A 415 -23.41 -33.76 -8.29
CA MET A 415 -23.53 -33.80 -9.76
C MET A 415 -23.26 -35.18 -10.35
N ALA A 416 -24.02 -35.49 -11.42
CA ALA A 416 -23.78 -36.67 -12.24
C ALA A 416 -22.38 -36.60 -12.90
N PRO A 417 -21.72 -37.74 -13.16
CA PRO A 417 -20.36 -37.75 -13.69
C PRO A 417 -20.17 -36.94 -14.98
N ASP A 418 -21.12 -37.00 -15.92
CA ASP A 418 -21.03 -36.27 -17.20
C ASP A 418 -21.12 -34.75 -16.98
N ALA A 419 -22.09 -34.29 -16.18
CA ALA A 419 -22.22 -32.88 -15.82
C ALA A 419 -21.02 -32.36 -15.02
N LEU A 420 -20.43 -33.19 -14.15
CA LEU A 420 -19.20 -32.85 -13.44
C LEU A 420 -18.00 -32.73 -14.39
N ARG A 421 -17.93 -33.60 -15.40
CA ARG A 421 -16.89 -33.52 -16.43
C ARG A 421 -16.99 -32.22 -17.20
N ASP A 422 -18.18 -31.85 -17.64
CA ASP A 422 -18.42 -30.60 -18.38
C ASP A 422 -18.02 -29.37 -17.55
N ALA A 423 -18.38 -29.36 -16.26
CA ALA A 423 -18.04 -28.27 -15.33
C ALA A 423 -16.52 -28.11 -15.15
N LEU A 424 -15.78 -29.22 -14.98
CA LEU A 424 -14.32 -29.20 -14.83
C LEU A 424 -13.62 -28.89 -16.16
N SER A 425 -14.13 -29.41 -17.28
CA SER A 425 -13.63 -29.11 -18.63
C SER A 425 -13.72 -27.61 -18.93
N CYS A 426 -14.83 -26.96 -18.55
CA CYS A 426 -14.97 -25.51 -18.73
C CYS A 426 -13.80 -24.70 -18.14
N LEU A 427 -13.30 -25.10 -16.96
CA LEU A 427 -12.16 -24.45 -16.33
C LEU A 427 -10.84 -24.75 -17.06
N VAL A 428 -10.62 -26.02 -17.41
CA VAL A 428 -9.35 -26.48 -18.00
C VAL A 428 -9.22 -26.01 -19.46
N ASP A 429 -10.30 -26.01 -20.21
CA ASP A 429 -10.31 -25.56 -21.61
C ASP A 429 -10.18 -24.04 -21.70
N ASP A 430 -10.81 -23.27 -20.80
CA ASP A 430 -10.58 -21.82 -20.74
C ASP A 430 -9.11 -21.48 -20.41
N TYR A 431 -8.48 -22.25 -19.52
CA TYR A 431 -7.04 -22.10 -19.25
C TYR A 431 -6.19 -22.40 -20.50
N ALA A 432 -6.57 -23.40 -21.31
CA ALA A 432 -5.89 -23.69 -22.56
C ALA A 432 -6.01 -22.53 -23.58
N VAL A 433 -7.19 -21.93 -23.70
CA VAL A 433 -7.41 -20.75 -24.55
C VAL A 433 -6.56 -19.59 -24.06
N TRP A 434 -6.55 -19.34 -22.75
CA TRP A 434 -5.75 -18.26 -22.15
C TRP A 434 -4.25 -18.43 -22.41
N ILE A 435 -3.71 -19.66 -22.34
CA ILE A 435 -2.30 -19.94 -22.68
C ILE A 435 -2.02 -19.56 -24.15
N GLY A 436 -2.90 -19.93 -25.08
CA GLY A 436 -2.75 -19.57 -26.49
C GLY A 436 -2.76 -18.06 -26.74
N GLU A 437 -3.63 -17.33 -26.03
CA GLU A 437 -3.64 -15.87 -26.05
C GLU A 437 -2.33 -15.29 -25.52
N GLN A 438 -1.80 -15.78 -24.38
CA GLN A 438 -0.53 -15.29 -23.84
C GLN A 438 0.65 -15.59 -24.77
N ASN A 439 0.66 -16.74 -25.42
CA ASN A 439 1.69 -17.10 -26.40
C ASN A 439 1.65 -16.16 -27.62
N THR A 440 0.46 -15.73 -28.06
CA THR A 440 0.31 -14.78 -29.18
C THR A 440 0.81 -13.37 -28.82
N ARG A 441 0.71 -12.99 -27.54
CA ARG A 441 1.20 -11.71 -27.01
C ARG A 441 2.72 -11.67 -26.88
N LEU A 442 3.36 -12.83 -26.72
CA LEU A 442 4.81 -12.95 -26.68
C LEU A 442 5.40 -12.65 -28.07
N GLY A 443 6.37 -11.74 -28.13
CA GLY A 443 6.97 -11.29 -29.39
C GLY A 443 6.16 -10.23 -30.17
N SER A 444 4.91 -9.95 -29.77
CA SER A 444 4.11 -8.84 -30.32
C SER A 444 4.02 -7.68 -29.33
N GLU A 445 3.21 -7.83 -28.28
CA GLU A 445 3.05 -6.85 -27.21
C GLU A 445 4.22 -6.85 -26.22
N ILE A 446 4.82 -8.02 -25.99
CA ILE A 446 5.92 -8.19 -25.04
C ILE A 446 7.20 -8.45 -25.84
N THR A 447 8.03 -7.41 -25.95
CA THR A 447 9.32 -7.45 -26.65
C THR A 447 10.48 -7.59 -25.65
N GLY A 448 11.51 -8.38 -26.00
CA GLY A 448 12.75 -8.48 -25.21
C GLY A 448 12.70 -9.48 -24.05
N PHE A 449 11.62 -10.23 -23.91
CA PHE A 449 11.46 -11.29 -22.89
C PHE A 449 11.04 -12.63 -23.50
N ASP A 450 11.45 -12.91 -24.73
CA ASP A 450 11.00 -14.09 -25.48
C ASP A 450 11.40 -15.39 -24.79
N ASP A 451 12.65 -15.51 -24.31
CA ASP A 451 13.13 -16.74 -23.68
C ASP A 451 12.49 -16.99 -22.29
N PRO A 452 12.46 -16.01 -21.36
CA PRO A 452 11.72 -16.15 -20.11
C PRO A 452 10.22 -16.38 -20.32
N GLY A 453 9.64 -15.75 -21.35
CA GLY A 453 8.24 -15.92 -21.72
C GLY A 453 7.92 -17.32 -22.19
N LYS A 454 8.75 -17.90 -23.06
CA LYS A 454 8.60 -19.28 -23.54
C LYS A 454 8.69 -20.29 -22.40
N ASP A 455 9.67 -20.16 -21.50
CA ASP A 455 9.79 -21.06 -20.33
C ASP A 455 8.54 -20.98 -19.42
N VAL A 456 7.97 -19.79 -19.22
CA VAL A 456 6.71 -19.65 -18.45
C VAL A 456 5.54 -20.31 -19.19
N ILE A 457 5.42 -20.15 -20.50
CA ILE A 457 4.37 -20.79 -21.30
C ILE A 457 4.50 -22.32 -21.28
N GLU A 458 5.71 -22.87 -21.45
CA GLU A 458 5.97 -24.32 -21.38
C GLU A 458 5.52 -24.91 -20.03
N ARG A 459 5.79 -24.19 -18.93
CA ARG A 459 5.29 -24.59 -17.59
C ARG A 459 3.78 -24.54 -17.49
N CYS A 460 3.15 -23.52 -18.08
CA CYS A 460 1.70 -23.43 -18.13
C CYS A 460 1.09 -24.59 -18.91
N GLU A 461 1.69 -25.00 -20.03
CA GLU A 461 1.29 -26.16 -20.82
C GLU A 461 1.50 -27.48 -20.07
N GLU A 462 2.59 -27.62 -19.31
CA GLU A 462 2.80 -28.76 -18.43
C GLU A 462 1.71 -28.84 -17.35
N ILE A 463 1.36 -27.71 -16.72
CA ILE A 463 0.27 -27.64 -15.75
C ILE A 463 -1.06 -28.02 -16.41
N LEU A 464 -1.35 -27.54 -17.62
CA LEU A 464 -2.56 -27.90 -18.36
C LEU A 464 -2.62 -29.41 -18.62
N ARG A 465 -1.52 -30.03 -19.03
CA ARG A 465 -1.41 -31.48 -19.23
C ARG A 465 -1.73 -32.23 -17.94
N ARG A 466 -1.14 -31.79 -16.81
CA ARG A 466 -1.37 -32.39 -15.49
C ARG A 466 -2.80 -32.18 -14.98
N LEU A 467 -3.45 -31.08 -15.33
CA LEU A 467 -4.88 -30.86 -15.02
C LEU A 467 -5.76 -31.87 -15.76
N ARG A 468 -5.49 -32.11 -17.05
CA ARG A 468 -6.19 -33.11 -17.86
C ARG A 468 -5.96 -34.53 -17.32
N GLU A 469 -4.72 -34.88 -16.97
CA GLU A 469 -4.41 -36.14 -16.28
C GLU A 469 -5.19 -36.30 -14.96
N GLY A 470 -5.34 -35.20 -14.21
CA GLY A 470 -6.16 -35.14 -13.00
C GLY A 470 -7.62 -35.45 -13.25
N MET A 471 -8.20 -34.88 -14.30
CA MET A 471 -9.57 -35.17 -14.73
C MET A 471 -9.72 -36.62 -15.20
N ASP A 472 -8.81 -37.11 -16.04
CA ASP A 472 -8.88 -38.48 -16.56
C ASP A 472 -8.80 -39.50 -15.42
N THR A 473 -7.91 -39.28 -14.45
CA THR A 473 -7.81 -40.12 -13.25
C THR A 473 -9.09 -40.06 -12.42
N LEU A 474 -9.67 -38.88 -12.24
CA LEU A 474 -10.89 -38.68 -11.46
C LEU A 474 -12.07 -39.49 -12.02
N PHE A 475 -12.18 -39.59 -13.35
CA PHE A 475 -13.28 -40.31 -14.00
C PHE A 475 -12.96 -41.77 -14.35
N ALA A 476 -11.69 -42.17 -14.38
CA ALA A 476 -11.29 -43.56 -14.60
C ALA A 476 -11.36 -44.42 -13.33
N ASP A 477 -11.09 -43.85 -12.14
CA ASP A 477 -11.15 -44.56 -10.86
C ASP A 477 -12.40 -44.17 -10.05
N PRO A 478 -13.37 -45.09 -9.85
CA PRO A 478 -14.56 -44.82 -9.02
C PRO A 478 -14.23 -44.37 -7.60
N LYS A 479 -13.11 -44.84 -7.02
CA LYS A 479 -12.68 -44.44 -5.66
C LYS A 479 -12.17 -43.01 -5.65
N ALA A 480 -11.50 -42.57 -6.70
CA ALA A 480 -11.06 -41.19 -6.84
C ALA A 480 -12.27 -40.24 -6.92
N LEU A 481 -13.30 -40.61 -7.68
CA LEU A 481 -14.56 -39.86 -7.76
C LEU A 481 -15.28 -39.80 -6.41
N GLU A 482 -15.41 -40.92 -5.70
CA GLU A 482 -16.04 -40.95 -4.39
C GLU A 482 -15.27 -40.09 -3.38
N ALA A 483 -13.94 -40.18 -3.38
CA ALA A 483 -13.09 -39.38 -2.50
C ALA A 483 -13.17 -37.87 -2.83
N PHE A 484 -13.25 -37.50 -4.11
CA PHE A 484 -13.49 -36.11 -4.54
C PHE A 484 -14.82 -35.60 -4.01
N ARG A 485 -15.91 -36.37 -4.15
CA ARG A 485 -17.24 -36.00 -3.63
C ARG A 485 -17.24 -35.87 -2.11
N PHE A 486 -16.63 -36.83 -1.41
CA PHE A 486 -16.51 -36.81 0.04
C PHE A 486 -15.74 -35.59 0.54
N ALA A 487 -14.65 -35.24 -0.14
CA ALA A 487 -13.85 -34.11 0.23
C ALA A 487 -14.56 -32.77 -0.02
N ASN A 488 -15.30 -32.64 -1.12
CA ASN A 488 -16.15 -31.47 -1.38
C ASN A 488 -17.22 -31.28 -0.28
N ARG A 489 -17.94 -32.34 0.11
CA ARG A 489 -18.90 -32.29 1.24
C ARG A 489 -18.23 -31.87 2.54
N SER A 490 -17.08 -32.47 2.85
CA SER A 490 -16.32 -32.19 4.07
C SER A 490 -15.86 -30.73 4.13
N MET A 491 -15.36 -30.20 3.03
CA MET A 491 -14.87 -28.83 2.92
C MET A 491 -16.01 -27.80 2.97
N ALA A 492 -17.17 -28.10 2.36
CA ALA A 492 -18.38 -27.29 2.49
C ALA A 492 -18.80 -27.15 3.95
N MET A 493 -18.96 -28.30 4.64
CA MET A 493 -19.34 -28.34 6.04
C MET A 493 -18.33 -27.61 6.94
N GLN A 494 -17.02 -27.82 6.71
CA GLN A 494 -15.98 -27.13 7.46
C GLN A 494 -16.10 -25.61 7.31
N ARG A 495 -16.29 -25.12 6.07
CA ARG A 495 -16.31 -23.68 5.79
C ARG A 495 -17.50 -22.98 6.42
N VAL A 496 -18.70 -23.56 6.32
CA VAL A 496 -19.90 -23.02 6.97
C VAL A 496 -19.71 -22.96 8.50
N ARG A 497 -19.18 -24.03 9.11
CA ARG A 497 -18.91 -24.07 10.55
C ARG A 497 -17.82 -23.10 11.00
N SER A 498 -16.78 -22.87 10.20
CA SER A 498 -15.75 -21.86 10.50
C SER A 498 -16.33 -20.44 10.50
N ILE A 499 -17.21 -20.12 9.54
CA ILE A 499 -17.90 -18.82 9.50
C ILE A 499 -18.80 -18.66 10.72
N TYR A 500 -19.56 -19.70 11.07
CA TYR A 500 -20.38 -19.73 12.28
C TYR A 500 -19.55 -19.47 13.55
N ALA A 501 -18.43 -20.16 13.73
CA ALA A 501 -17.55 -19.98 14.89
C ALA A 501 -17.00 -18.55 14.99
N LEU A 502 -16.65 -17.93 13.86
CA LEU A 502 -16.19 -16.55 13.82
C LEU A 502 -17.29 -15.57 14.25
N LYS A 503 -18.50 -15.72 13.71
CA LYS A 503 -19.65 -14.87 14.07
C LYS A 503 -20.05 -15.01 15.54
N ARG A 504 -20.00 -16.24 16.08
CA ARG A 504 -20.23 -16.47 17.52
C ARG A 504 -19.20 -15.78 18.41
N ARG A 505 -17.92 -15.75 18.02
CA ARG A 505 -16.87 -15.00 18.74
C ARG A 505 -17.10 -13.49 18.73
N ARG A 506 -17.87 -12.98 17.76
CA ARG A 506 -18.29 -11.57 17.66
C ARG A 506 -19.62 -11.30 18.36
N ASN A 507 -20.11 -12.24 19.16
CA ASN A 507 -21.41 -12.18 19.86
C ASN A 507 -22.63 -12.01 18.92
N GLU A 508 -22.52 -12.42 17.65
CA GLU A 508 -23.65 -12.42 16.73
C GLU A 508 -24.53 -13.67 16.96
N ALA A 509 -25.85 -13.48 17.11
CA ALA A 509 -26.83 -14.56 17.22
C ALA A 509 -27.21 -15.06 15.82
N VAL A 510 -26.43 -16.01 15.30
CA VAL A 510 -26.64 -16.61 13.97
C VAL A 510 -26.73 -18.12 14.09
N ASP A 511 -27.54 -18.74 13.22
CA ASP A 511 -27.69 -20.18 13.11
C ASP A 511 -26.90 -20.75 11.92
N VAL A 512 -26.46 -22.00 12.02
CA VAL A 512 -25.62 -22.66 11.01
C VAL A 512 -26.36 -22.78 9.67
N ASP A 513 -27.66 -23.08 9.71
CA ASP A 513 -28.47 -23.31 8.50
C ASP A 513 -28.62 -22.02 7.68
N THR A 514 -28.69 -20.86 8.35
CA THR A 514 -28.72 -19.55 7.68
C THR A 514 -27.41 -19.19 6.99
N LEU A 515 -26.30 -19.85 7.35
CA LEU A 515 -24.98 -19.63 6.77
C LEU A 515 -24.64 -20.62 5.65
N ASP A 516 -25.44 -21.68 5.48
CA ASP A 516 -25.27 -22.67 4.40
C ASP A 516 -25.84 -22.15 3.08
N VAL A 517 -25.19 -21.10 2.55
CA VAL A 517 -25.50 -20.49 1.25
C VAL A 517 -24.38 -20.75 0.25
N PRO A 518 -24.67 -20.88 -1.07
CA PRO A 518 -23.67 -21.14 -2.11
C PRO A 518 -22.45 -20.22 -2.03
N LYS A 519 -22.67 -18.93 -1.78
CA LYS A 519 -21.60 -17.92 -1.61
C LYS A 519 -20.57 -18.31 -0.55
N ASN A 520 -21.00 -18.94 0.54
CA ASN A 520 -20.13 -19.33 1.65
C ASN A 520 -19.42 -20.66 1.42
N ARG A 521 -19.91 -21.50 0.49
CA ARG A 521 -19.38 -22.84 0.20
C ARG A 521 -18.87 -23.00 -1.24
N SER A 522 -18.58 -21.91 -1.93
CA SER A 522 -17.98 -21.95 -3.27
C SER A 522 -16.46 -21.98 -3.22
N TRP A 523 -15.84 -22.80 -4.06
CA TRP A 523 -14.41 -22.77 -4.35
C TRP A 523 -14.03 -21.50 -5.10
N ARG A 524 -12.76 -21.09 -4.97
CA ARG A 524 -12.13 -20.25 -5.99
C ARG A 524 -11.60 -21.15 -7.12
N PRO A 525 -11.66 -20.75 -8.40
CA PRO A 525 -11.22 -21.58 -9.53
C PRO A 525 -9.82 -22.19 -9.38
N PHE A 526 -8.84 -21.43 -8.89
CA PHE A 526 -7.49 -21.95 -8.65
C PHE A 526 -7.44 -23.07 -7.59
N GLN A 527 -8.36 -23.06 -6.60
CA GLN A 527 -8.44 -24.11 -5.58
C GLN A 527 -8.94 -25.41 -6.20
N LEU A 528 -9.90 -25.32 -7.14
CA LEU A 528 -10.39 -26.46 -7.89
C LEU A 528 -9.31 -27.01 -8.83
N ALA A 529 -8.59 -26.14 -9.54
CA ALA A 529 -7.43 -26.53 -10.36
C ALA A 529 -6.35 -27.24 -9.52
N PHE A 530 -6.03 -26.70 -8.34
CA PHE A 530 -5.08 -27.33 -7.42
C PHE A 530 -5.56 -28.71 -6.94
N LEU A 531 -6.87 -28.89 -6.76
CA LEU A 531 -7.48 -30.17 -6.45
C LEU A 531 -7.17 -31.20 -7.54
N LEU A 532 -7.45 -30.84 -8.80
CA LEU A 532 -7.24 -31.70 -9.96
C LEU A 532 -5.76 -32.09 -10.10
N LEU A 533 -4.84 -31.13 -9.94
CA LEU A 533 -3.39 -31.39 -9.97
C LEU A 533 -2.92 -32.39 -8.91
N SER A 534 -3.65 -32.52 -7.79
CA SER A 534 -3.30 -33.41 -6.69
C SER A 534 -3.83 -34.83 -6.87
N ILE A 535 -4.90 -35.04 -7.63
CA ILE A 535 -5.60 -36.33 -7.74
C ILE A 535 -4.69 -37.45 -8.25
N PRO A 536 -3.93 -37.31 -9.36
CA PRO A 536 -3.10 -38.41 -9.89
C PRO A 536 -2.10 -38.91 -8.84
N SER A 537 -1.43 -37.98 -8.16
CA SER A 537 -0.44 -38.28 -7.12
C SER A 537 -1.02 -39.00 -5.89
N LEU A 538 -2.33 -38.92 -5.68
CA LEU A 538 -3.03 -39.55 -4.57
C LEU A 538 -3.67 -40.88 -5.00
N ALA A 539 -4.13 -41.00 -6.25
CA ALA A 539 -4.77 -42.19 -6.78
C ALA A 539 -3.74 -43.30 -7.09
N ASP A 540 -2.64 -42.98 -7.77
CA ASP A 540 -1.58 -43.95 -8.08
C ASP A 540 -0.34 -43.72 -7.21
N ARG A 541 -0.18 -44.58 -6.20
CA ARG A 541 0.89 -44.50 -5.20
C ARG A 541 2.26 -44.94 -5.72
N PHE A 542 2.33 -45.62 -6.86
CA PHE A 542 3.54 -46.31 -7.31
C PHE A 542 4.13 -45.75 -8.63
N ARG A 543 3.34 -45.07 -9.48
CA ARG A 543 3.83 -44.61 -10.80
C ARG A 543 4.12 -43.11 -10.93
N HIS A 544 3.68 -42.25 -10.01
CA HIS A 544 3.89 -40.81 -10.16
C HIS A 544 5.26 -40.32 -9.66
N ARG A 545 6.15 -39.96 -10.60
CA ARG A 545 7.45 -39.30 -10.36
C ARG A 545 7.35 -37.91 -9.70
N GLY A 546 6.20 -37.24 -9.75
CA GLY A 546 6.02 -35.84 -9.29
C GLY A 546 5.90 -35.63 -7.77
N ARG A 547 6.40 -36.55 -6.94
CA ARG A 547 6.27 -36.45 -5.47
C ARG A 547 7.33 -35.54 -4.83
N THR A 548 8.39 -35.21 -5.55
CA THR A 548 9.53 -34.40 -5.07
C THR A 548 9.55 -32.98 -5.62
N ASP A 549 8.79 -32.66 -6.66
CA ASP A 549 8.78 -31.32 -7.25
C ASP A 549 7.43 -30.61 -7.00
N TYR A 550 7.32 -30.02 -5.80
CA TYR A 550 6.22 -29.12 -5.46
C TYR A 550 6.66 -27.66 -5.63
N ARG A 551 7.29 -27.28 -6.74
CA ARG A 551 7.43 -25.87 -7.13
C ARG A 551 6.14 -25.36 -7.81
N CYS A 552 5.01 -25.48 -7.12
CA CYS A 552 3.77 -24.82 -7.51
C CYS A 552 3.75 -23.41 -6.89
N ASN A 553 4.71 -22.56 -7.28
CA ASN A 553 4.77 -21.16 -6.87
C ASN A 553 3.94 -20.24 -7.78
N TYR A 554 3.55 -20.69 -8.98
CA TYR A 554 2.86 -19.86 -9.98
C TYR A 554 1.35 -19.67 -9.75
N LEU A 555 0.75 -20.40 -8.81
CA LEU A 555 -0.67 -20.27 -8.44
C LEU A 555 -0.89 -19.61 -7.06
N ARG A 556 0.13 -18.97 -6.48
CA ARG A 556 0.03 -18.37 -5.14
C ARG A 556 0.06 -16.84 -5.16
N PRO A 557 -1.10 -16.19 -5.02
CA PRO A 557 -1.22 -14.96 -4.27
C PRO A 557 -1.93 -15.26 -2.94
N GLY A 558 -1.18 -15.25 -1.83
CA GLY A 558 -1.73 -15.10 -0.48
C GLY A 558 -1.68 -16.32 0.47
N GLY A 559 -0.87 -16.17 1.52
CA GLY A 559 -1.24 -16.41 2.94
C GLY A 559 -1.41 -17.86 3.46
N ARG A 560 -0.86 -18.09 4.67
CA ARG A 560 -0.86 -19.32 5.52
C ARG A 560 -2.20 -20.06 5.70
N THR A 561 -3.33 -19.56 5.19
CA THR A 561 -4.64 -20.23 5.30
C THR A 561 -4.90 -21.29 4.22
N SER A 562 -4.11 -21.32 3.14
CA SER A 562 -4.18 -22.34 2.09
C SER A 562 -3.52 -23.67 2.49
N SER A 563 -2.46 -23.61 3.31
CA SER A 563 -1.73 -24.79 3.80
C SER A 563 -2.53 -25.66 4.77
N GLY A 564 -3.36 -25.06 5.62
CA GLY A 564 -4.26 -25.81 6.53
C GLY A 564 -5.36 -26.57 5.78
N ARG A 565 -5.92 -25.97 4.73
CA ARG A 565 -6.97 -26.58 3.88
C ARG A 565 -6.43 -27.76 3.06
N HIS A 566 -5.17 -27.67 2.62
CA HIS A 566 -4.42 -28.73 1.96
C HIS A 566 -4.21 -29.97 2.85
N SER A 567 -3.84 -29.78 4.11
CA SER A 567 -3.68 -30.88 5.07
C SER A 567 -5.00 -31.60 5.33
N GLY A 568 -6.11 -30.84 5.44
CA GLY A 568 -7.46 -31.38 5.58
C GLY A 568 -7.88 -32.25 4.39
N PHE A 569 -7.77 -31.72 3.17
CA PHE A 569 -8.12 -32.45 1.95
C PHE A 569 -7.28 -33.72 1.73
N ARG A 570 -5.95 -33.63 1.91
CA ARG A 570 -5.05 -34.80 1.82
C ARG A 570 -5.37 -35.86 2.87
N THR A 571 -5.69 -35.46 4.09
CA THR A 571 -6.06 -36.38 5.17
C THR A 571 -7.39 -37.07 4.87
N VAL A 572 -8.35 -36.33 4.33
CA VAL A 572 -9.68 -36.82 3.95
C VAL A 572 -9.59 -37.81 2.78
N LEU A 573 -8.85 -37.49 1.71
CA LEU A 573 -8.64 -38.41 0.59
C LEU A 573 -7.87 -39.68 0.98
N ARG A 574 -6.84 -39.54 1.83
CA ARG A 574 -6.08 -40.70 2.35
C ARG A 574 -6.93 -41.60 3.24
N ARG A 575 -7.93 -41.04 3.93
CA ARG A 575 -8.88 -41.81 4.74
C ARG A 575 -9.99 -42.44 3.91
N ALA A 576 -10.45 -41.80 2.83
CA ALA A 576 -11.46 -42.35 1.93
C ALA A 576 -10.93 -43.46 1.01
N GLN A 577 -9.62 -43.48 0.72
CA GLN A 577 -8.95 -44.54 -0.05
C GLN A 577 -8.50 -45.75 0.78
N ARG A 578 -8.63 -45.69 2.11
CA ARG A 578 -8.45 -46.84 3.02
C ARG A 578 -9.82 -47.42 3.30
#